data_AF-A0A8T3YEP5-F1
#
_entry.id   AF-A0A8T3YEP5-F1
#
_cell.length_a   1.000
_cell.length_b   1.000
_cell.length_c   1.000
_cell.angle_alpha   90.00
_cell.angle_beta   90.00
_cell.angle_gamma   90.00
#
_symmetry.space_group_name_H-M   'P 1'
#
loop_
_entity.id
_entity.type
_entity.pdbx_description
1 polymer ?
#
loop_
_entity_poly.entity_id
_entity_poly.type
_entity_poly.pdbx_seq_one_letter_code
_entity_poly.pdbx_strand_id
1 'polypeptide(L)'
;MSDWNLASKRNSLDVARLSKLLKVYDYSTKRSKETDEAFRNYATNLLTKLKNDLTGIMEIAYREKDDIKQNIKRLRDDVDVAMGDIKITDFWKFPESADSLDKIIKSDLRIISNAEGSKNLASTLYSQLLNSQAVEVERKLQEIKKMVNDLRVANIDRRELIKAR
;
A
#
# COMPACT_ATOMS: atom_id res chain seq x y z
N MET A 1 -20.84 22.11 10.14
CA MET A 1 -20.24 21.24 9.09
C MET A 1 -19.21 20.38 9.81
N SER A 2 -19.23 19.06 9.66
CA SER A 2 -18.25 18.20 10.36
C SER A 2 -16.83 18.44 9.82
N ASP A 3 -15.81 18.21 10.64
CA ASP A 3 -14.40 18.30 10.21
C ASP A 3 -14.08 17.37 9.05
N TRP A 4 -14.69 16.19 9.01
CA TRP A 4 -14.62 15.29 7.85
C TRP A 4 -15.15 15.95 6.57
N ASN A 5 -16.26 16.69 6.63
CA ASN A 5 -16.80 17.35 5.44
C ASN A 5 -15.85 18.46 4.95
N LEU A 6 -15.17 19.16 5.86
CA LEU A 6 -14.16 20.16 5.50
C LEU A 6 -12.94 19.52 4.84
N ALA A 7 -12.38 18.47 5.46
CA ALA A 7 -11.24 17.74 4.92
C ALA A 7 -11.55 17.07 3.57
N SER A 8 -12.73 16.45 3.46
CA SER A 8 -13.21 15.83 2.23
C SER A 8 -13.38 16.84 1.10
N LYS A 9 -13.89 18.05 1.40
CA LYS A 9 -13.99 19.13 0.41
C LYS A 9 -12.60 19.59 -0.07
N ARG A 10 -11.63 19.74 0.85
CA ARG A 10 -10.25 20.14 0.53
C ARG A 10 -9.52 19.11 -0.34
N ASN A 11 -9.77 17.82 -0.11
CA ASN A 11 -9.13 16.70 -0.82
C ASN A 11 -10.12 15.94 -1.71
N SER A 12 -11.03 16.66 -2.38
CA SER A 12 -12.19 16.06 -3.06
C SER A 12 -11.82 15.04 -4.14
N LEU A 13 -10.75 15.29 -4.90
CA LEU A 13 -10.24 14.36 -5.91
C LEU A 13 -9.68 13.07 -5.29
N ASP A 14 -8.92 13.20 -4.21
CA ASP A 14 -8.31 12.06 -3.51
C ASP A 14 -9.38 11.21 -2.83
N VAL A 15 -10.35 11.85 -2.17
CA VAL A 15 -11.51 11.16 -1.57
C VAL A 15 -12.35 10.48 -2.65
N ALA A 16 -12.59 11.11 -3.80
CA ALA A 16 -13.30 10.47 -4.90
C ALA A 16 -12.56 9.23 -5.42
N ARG A 17 -11.23 9.31 -5.55
CA ARG A 17 -10.40 8.18 -5.95
C ARG A 17 -10.47 7.04 -4.92
N LEU A 18 -10.27 7.34 -3.64
CA LEU A 18 -10.33 6.35 -2.55
C LEU A 18 -11.73 5.73 -2.45
N SER A 19 -12.79 6.53 -2.56
CA SER A 19 -14.18 6.03 -2.58
C SER A 19 -14.44 5.08 -3.74
N LYS A 20 -13.90 5.37 -4.95
CA LYS A 20 -14.05 4.48 -6.11
C LYS A 20 -13.41 3.12 -5.89
N LEU A 21 -12.24 3.10 -5.25
CA LEU A 21 -11.46 1.89 -4.97
C LEU A 21 -12.07 1.07 -3.83
N LEU A 22 -12.39 1.73 -2.71
CA LEU A 22 -12.80 1.08 -1.46
C LEU A 22 -14.32 0.87 -1.35
N LYS A 23 -15.12 1.52 -2.20
CA LYS A 23 -16.60 1.57 -2.20
C LYS A 23 -17.21 2.26 -0.99
N VAL A 24 -16.59 2.14 0.18
CA VAL A 24 -16.94 2.83 1.41
C VAL A 24 -15.69 3.57 1.89
N TYR A 25 -15.71 4.90 1.76
CA TYR A 25 -14.62 5.77 2.25
C TYR A 25 -15.21 7.02 2.90
N ASP A 26 -15.47 6.90 4.21
CA ASP A 26 -16.08 7.92 5.04
C ASP A 26 -15.58 7.76 6.49
N TYR A 27 -14.73 8.68 6.94
CA TYR A 27 -14.20 8.69 8.31
C TYR A 27 -15.08 9.43 9.30
N SER A 28 -16.34 9.70 8.98
CA SER A 28 -17.33 10.10 9.99
C SER A 28 -17.42 9.04 11.10
N THR A 29 -17.85 9.46 12.30
CA THR A 29 -18.01 8.59 13.47
C THR A 29 -18.86 7.34 13.19
N LYS A 30 -19.75 7.39 12.19
CA LYS A 30 -20.63 6.29 11.81
C LYS A 30 -19.94 5.21 10.96
N ARG A 31 -19.00 5.60 10.08
CA ARG A 31 -18.42 4.72 9.04
C ARG A 31 -16.90 4.56 9.10
N SER A 32 -16.27 5.19 10.08
CA SER A 32 -14.81 5.14 10.27
C SER A 32 -14.26 3.71 10.37
N LYS A 33 -14.94 2.83 11.11
CA LYS A 33 -14.57 1.41 11.22
C LYS A 33 -14.66 0.67 9.88
N GLU A 34 -15.79 0.80 9.19
CA GLU A 34 -16.00 0.17 7.87
C GLU A 34 -14.96 0.66 6.85
N THR A 35 -14.65 1.95 6.88
CA THR A 35 -13.64 2.57 6.01
C THR A 35 -12.25 2.02 6.30
N ASP A 36 -11.86 1.93 7.57
CA ASP A 36 -10.55 1.39 7.98
C ASP A 36 -10.42 -0.10 7.60
N GLU A 37 -11.47 -0.90 7.81
CA GLU A 37 -11.52 -2.30 7.39
C GLU A 37 -11.41 -2.44 5.87
N ALA A 38 -12.19 -1.67 5.10
CA ALA A 38 -12.13 -1.66 3.64
C ALA A 38 -10.74 -1.28 3.13
N PHE A 39 -10.15 -0.23 3.71
CA PHE A 39 -8.79 0.23 3.42
C PHE A 39 -7.75 -0.88 3.63
N ARG A 40 -7.74 -1.49 4.82
CA ARG A 40 -6.78 -2.56 5.18
C ARG A 40 -6.93 -3.77 4.27
N ASN A 41 -8.16 -4.21 4.04
CA ASN A 41 -8.45 -5.35 3.17
C ASN A 41 -7.96 -5.09 1.74
N TYR A 42 -8.20 -3.88 1.23
CA TYR A 42 -7.75 -3.50 -0.11
C TYR A 42 -6.22 -3.46 -0.22
N ALA A 43 -5.55 -2.77 0.72
CA ALA A 43 -4.09 -2.66 0.72
C ALA A 43 -3.40 -4.03 0.90
N THR A 44 -3.89 -4.85 1.82
CA THR A 44 -3.32 -6.19 2.05
C THR A 44 -3.55 -7.15 0.88
N ASN A 45 -4.68 -7.03 0.16
CA ASN A 45 -4.90 -7.77 -1.07
C ASN A 45 -3.91 -7.39 -2.18
N LEU A 46 -3.61 -6.10 -2.35
CA LEU A 46 -2.58 -5.65 -3.31
C LEU A 46 -1.20 -6.21 -2.94
N LEU A 47 -0.82 -6.15 -1.67
CA LEU A 47 0.45 -6.67 -1.19
C LEU A 47 0.55 -8.21 -1.30
N THR A 48 -0.58 -8.92 -1.12
CA THR A 48 -0.64 -10.37 -1.33
C THR A 48 -0.36 -10.72 -2.79
N LYS A 49 -0.95 -9.98 -3.75
CA LYS A 49 -0.67 -10.15 -5.18
C LYS A 49 0.77 -9.83 -5.53
N LEU A 50 1.32 -8.73 -4.99
CA LEU A 50 2.75 -8.39 -5.12
C LEU A 50 3.64 -9.56 -4.64
N LYS A 51 3.37 -10.10 -3.45
CA LYS A 51 4.13 -11.23 -2.89
C LYS A 51 4.06 -12.47 -3.78
N ASN A 52 2.90 -12.76 -4.37
CA ASN A 52 2.73 -13.88 -5.31
C ASN A 52 3.57 -13.67 -6.58
N ASP A 53 3.51 -12.47 -7.18
CA ASP A 53 4.31 -12.14 -8.36
C ASP A 53 5.82 -12.24 -8.06
N LEU A 54 6.27 -11.74 -6.90
CA LEU A 54 7.66 -11.88 -6.46
C LEU A 54 8.07 -13.35 -6.25
N THR A 55 7.13 -14.22 -5.85
CA THR A 55 7.39 -15.66 -5.73
C THR A 55 7.64 -16.27 -7.10
N GLY A 56 6.78 -15.97 -8.08
CA GLY A 56 6.95 -16.43 -9.46
C GLY A 56 8.22 -15.87 -10.10
N ILE A 57 8.55 -14.60 -9.86
CA ILE A 57 9.81 -13.99 -10.34
C ILE A 57 11.01 -14.74 -9.75
N MET A 58 10.99 -15.07 -8.45
CA MET A 58 12.06 -15.82 -7.81
C MET A 58 12.26 -17.19 -8.47
N GLU A 59 11.17 -17.93 -8.70
CA GLU A 59 11.19 -19.26 -9.35
C GLU A 59 11.74 -19.21 -10.78
N ILE A 60 11.44 -18.16 -11.54
CA ILE A 60 11.99 -17.97 -12.89
C ILE A 60 13.48 -17.56 -12.82
N ALA A 61 13.84 -16.63 -11.93
CA ALA A 61 15.19 -16.08 -11.80
C ALA A 61 16.22 -17.08 -11.23
N TYR A 62 15.77 -18.18 -10.62
CA TYR A 62 16.60 -19.26 -10.07
C TYR A 62 17.60 -19.88 -11.07
N ARG A 63 17.46 -19.59 -12.37
CA ARG A 63 18.34 -20.09 -13.43
C ARG A 63 19.57 -19.21 -13.70
N GLU A 64 19.62 -17.97 -13.22
CA GLU A 64 20.60 -17.00 -13.74
C GLU A 64 21.64 -16.48 -12.72
N LYS A 65 21.30 -16.08 -11.48
CA LYS A 65 22.27 -15.54 -10.47
C LYS A 65 21.76 -15.63 -9.02
N ASP A 66 22.64 -16.00 -8.07
CA ASP A 66 22.28 -16.14 -6.63
C ASP A 66 21.91 -14.81 -5.93
N ASP A 67 22.53 -13.69 -6.31
CA ASP A 67 22.31 -12.38 -5.66
C ASP A 67 20.90 -11.82 -5.90
N ILE A 68 20.36 -12.00 -7.11
CA ILE A 68 19.02 -11.54 -7.49
C ILE A 68 17.97 -12.25 -6.64
N LYS A 69 18.13 -13.57 -6.46
CA LYS A 69 17.25 -14.38 -5.65
C LYS A 69 17.24 -13.94 -4.18
N GLN A 70 18.41 -13.63 -3.60
CA GLN A 70 18.47 -13.09 -2.24
C GLN A 70 17.75 -11.74 -2.11
N ASN A 71 17.90 -10.86 -3.11
CA ASN A 71 17.21 -9.57 -3.15
C ASN A 71 15.69 -9.73 -3.22
N ILE A 72 15.19 -10.65 -4.06
CA ILE A 72 13.75 -10.94 -4.14
C ILE A 72 13.23 -11.51 -2.82
N LYS A 73 13.97 -12.42 -2.18
CA LYS A 73 13.59 -12.97 -0.88
C LYS A 73 13.44 -11.87 0.17
N ARG A 74 14.46 -10.99 0.32
CA ARG A 74 14.42 -9.86 1.26
C ARG A 74 13.23 -8.95 0.98
N LEU A 75 12.94 -8.66 -0.28
CA LEU A 75 11.79 -7.85 -0.66
C LEU A 75 10.45 -8.51 -0.32
N ARG A 76 10.33 -9.84 -0.45
CA ARG A 76 9.13 -10.57 0.00
C ARG A 76 8.96 -10.48 1.52
N ASP A 77 10.05 -10.60 2.27
CA ASP A 77 10.04 -10.45 3.73
C ASP A 77 9.62 -9.01 4.11
N ASP A 78 10.11 -7.99 3.40
CA ASP A 78 9.71 -6.58 3.59
C ASP A 78 8.19 -6.37 3.32
N VAL A 79 7.63 -7.07 2.32
CA VAL A 79 6.20 -7.05 2.02
C VAL A 79 5.38 -7.71 3.13
N ASP A 80 5.86 -8.81 3.72
CA ASP A 80 5.20 -9.44 4.87
C ASP A 80 5.18 -8.52 6.09
N VAL A 81 6.29 -7.83 6.37
CA VAL A 81 6.34 -6.82 7.43
C VAL A 81 5.34 -5.69 7.17
N ALA A 82 5.30 -5.17 5.93
CA ALA A 82 4.32 -4.15 5.54
C ALA A 82 2.87 -4.60 5.74
N MET A 83 2.54 -5.84 5.37
CA MET A 83 1.21 -6.41 5.59
C MET A 83 0.90 -6.54 7.09
N GLY A 84 1.87 -6.97 7.89
CA GLY A 84 1.75 -7.00 9.36
C GLY A 84 1.45 -5.60 9.91
N ASP A 85 2.22 -4.59 9.51
CA ASP A 85 2.07 -3.21 9.95
C ASP A 85 0.68 -2.61 9.63
N ILE A 86 0.07 -3.00 8.51
CA ILE A 86 -1.29 -2.55 8.11
C ILE A 86 -2.38 -3.28 8.90
N LYS A 87 -2.17 -4.57 9.25
CA LYS A 87 -3.18 -5.40 9.90
C LYS A 87 -3.38 -5.09 11.39
N ILE A 88 -2.44 -4.46 12.08
CA ILE A 88 -2.50 -4.21 13.54
C ILE A 88 -3.78 -3.45 13.95
N THR A 89 -4.55 -4.00 14.90
CA THR A 89 -6.03 -4.12 14.89
C THR A 89 -6.88 -3.01 15.53
N ASP A 90 -6.32 -2.03 16.24
CA ASP A 90 -7.15 -1.30 17.24
C ASP A 90 -7.53 0.15 16.87
N PHE A 91 -7.67 0.45 15.58
CA PHE A 91 -7.91 1.82 15.12
C PHE A 91 -9.38 2.07 14.76
N TRP A 92 -10.23 2.31 15.78
CA TRP A 92 -11.68 2.51 15.57
C TRP A 92 -12.16 3.95 15.81
N LYS A 93 -11.27 4.86 16.19
CA LYS A 93 -11.58 6.29 16.32
C LYS A 93 -10.56 7.06 15.49
N PHE A 94 -10.98 8.11 14.81
CA PHE A 94 -10.08 8.92 13.99
C PHE A 94 -9.97 10.31 14.65
N PRO A 95 -8.86 11.03 14.40
CA PRO A 95 -8.74 12.41 14.87
C PRO A 95 -9.93 13.24 14.43
N GLU A 96 -10.42 14.10 15.33
CA GLU A 96 -11.59 14.93 15.04
C GLU A 96 -11.22 16.21 14.28
N SER A 97 -9.95 16.66 14.33
CA SER A 97 -9.52 17.86 13.60
C SER A 97 -9.43 17.63 12.08
N ALA A 98 -9.93 18.58 11.28
CA ALA A 98 -9.82 18.55 9.82
C ALA A 98 -8.37 18.38 9.31
N ASP A 99 -7.38 19.04 9.92
CA ASP A 99 -5.99 18.97 9.47
C ASP A 99 -5.35 17.58 9.67
N SER A 100 -5.74 16.86 10.71
CA SER A 100 -5.31 15.47 10.92
C SER A 100 -6.00 14.53 9.92
N LEU A 101 -7.28 14.77 9.61
CA LEU A 101 -8.01 14.02 8.58
C LEU A 101 -7.43 14.26 7.18
N ASP A 102 -7.02 15.50 6.86
CA ASP A 102 -6.31 15.85 5.63
C ASP A 102 -5.04 15.00 5.47
N LYS A 103 -4.27 14.83 6.55
CA LYS A 103 -3.06 14.00 6.56
C LYS A 103 -3.39 12.51 6.41
N ILE A 104 -4.45 12.02 7.04
CA ILE A 104 -4.88 10.62 6.91
C ILE A 104 -5.29 10.30 5.47
N ILE A 105 -6.05 11.18 4.80
CA ILE A 105 -6.43 11.00 3.39
C ILE A 105 -5.17 10.86 2.51
N LYS A 106 -4.17 11.73 2.73
CA LYS A 106 -2.90 11.70 1.98
C LYS A 106 -2.10 10.43 2.25
N SER A 107 -2.02 9.99 3.51
CA SER A 107 -1.36 8.74 3.87
C SER A 107 -2.05 7.53 3.25
N ASP A 108 -3.38 7.46 3.31
CA ASP A 108 -4.16 6.38 2.70
C ASP A 108 -3.91 6.29 1.19
N LEU A 109 -3.94 7.43 0.51
CA LEU A 109 -3.67 7.50 -0.93
C LEU A 109 -2.24 7.06 -1.26
N ARG A 110 -1.25 7.47 -0.46
CA ARG A 110 0.15 7.08 -0.65
C ARG A 110 0.35 5.58 -0.45
N ILE A 111 -0.27 5.00 0.59
CA ILE A 111 -0.22 3.56 0.86
C ILE A 111 -0.81 2.78 -0.31
N ILE A 112 -2.02 3.13 -0.74
CA ILE A 112 -2.70 2.43 -1.85
C ILE A 112 -1.93 2.60 -3.16
N SER A 113 -1.50 3.81 -3.50
CA SER A 113 -0.81 4.08 -4.77
C SER A 113 0.53 3.33 -4.85
N ASN A 114 1.28 3.27 -3.75
CA ASN A 114 2.53 2.51 -3.70
C ASN A 114 2.30 1.00 -3.71
N ALA A 115 1.29 0.48 -3.01
CA ALA A 115 0.92 -0.93 -3.07
C ALA A 115 0.46 -1.34 -4.48
N GLU A 116 -0.32 -0.51 -5.15
CA GLU A 116 -0.77 -0.73 -6.52
C GLU A 116 0.40 -0.63 -7.53
N GLY A 117 1.24 0.40 -7.41
CA GLY A 117 2.40 0.61 -8.26
C GLY A 117 3.42 -0.52 -8.16
N SER A 118 3.76 -0.94 -6.94
CA SER A 118 4.66 -2.07 -6.69
C SER A 118 4.08 -3.38 -7.25
N LYS A 119 2.79 -3.65 -7.00
CA LYS A 119 2.08 -4.82 -7.53
C LYS A 119 2.08 -4.83 -9.07
N ASN A 120 1.80 -3.70 -9.72
CA ASN A 120 1.78 -3.61 -11.18
C ASN A 120 3.17 -3.77 -11.79
N LEU A 121 4.19 -3.15 -11.18
CA LEU A 121 5.57 -3.29 -11.62
C LEU A 121 6.07 -4.74 -11.49
N ALA A 122 5.71 -5.43 -10.41
CA ALA A 122 6.00 -6.85 -10.22
C ALA A 122 5.28 -7.72 -11.26
N SER A 123 3.97 -7.50 -11.50
CA SER A 123 3.24 -8.22 -12.54
C SER A 123 3.88 -8.04 -13.92
N THR A 124 4.26 -6.80 -14.26
CA THR A 124 4.96 -6.52 -15.53
C THR A 124 6.29 -7.24 -15.59
N LEU A 125 7.12 -7.15 -14.54
CA LEU A 125 8.41 -7.85 -14.47
C LEU A 125 8.24 -9.37 -14.64
N TYR A 126 7.26 -9.96 -13.95
CA TYR A 126 6.92 -11.38 -14.05
C TYR A 126 6.56 -11.76 -15.49
N SER A 127 5.65 -11.03 -16.13
CA SER A 127 5.27 -11.28 -17.53
C SER A 127 6.43 -11.12 -18.50
N GLN A 128 7.30 -10.13 -18.32
CA GLN A 128 8.45 -9.92 -19.20
C GLN A 128 9.46 -11.08 -19.07
N LEU A 129 9.72 -11.55 -17.84
CA LEU A 129 10.59 -12.70 -17.59
C LEU A 129 10.02 -14.00 -18.16
N LEU A 130 8.72 -14.25 -17.96
CA LEU A 130 8.04 -15.43 -18.50
C LEU A 130 8.15 -15.51 -20.03
N ASN A 131 8.11 -14.36 -20.70
CA ASN A 131 8.21 -14.25 -22.15
C ASN A 131 9.65 -14.07 -22.66
N SER A 132 10.68 -14.26 -21.81
CA SER A 132 12.10 -14.13 -22.16
C SER A 132 12.45 -12.79 -22.82
N GLN A 133 11.78 -11.71 -22.43
CA GLN A 133 12.08 -10.36 -22.93
C GLN A 133 13.35 -9.83 -22.24
N ALA A 134 14.05 -8.86 -22.87
CA ALA A 134 15.14 -8.17 -22.19
C ALA A 134 14.57 -7.33 -21.03
N VAL A 135 15.04 -7.57 -19.80
CA VAL A 135 14.53 -6.89 -18.60
C VAL A 135 15.64 -6.44 -17.67
N GLU A 136 15.53 -5.21 -17.19
CA GLU A 136 16.34 -4.67 -16.09
C GLU A 136 15.77 -5.11 -14.73
N VAL A 137 15.95 -6.40 -14.40
CA VAL A 137 15.37 -7.02 -13.20
C VAL A 137 15.75 -6.26 -11.92
N GLU A 138 17.04 -5.97 -11.73
CA GLU A 138 17.51 -5.29 -10.52
C GLU A 138 16.91 -3.90 -10.36
N ARG A 139 16.89 -3.08 -11.42
CA ARG A 139 16.31 -1.73 -11.35
C ARG A 139 14.84 -1.79 -10.93
N LYS A 140 14.06 -2.68 -11.55
CA LYS A 140 12.64 -2.85 -11.22
C LYS A 140 12.46 -3.34 -9.78
N LEU A 141 13.29 -4.25 -9.29
CA LEU A 141 13.26 -4.69 -7.88
C LEU A 141 13.59 -3.55 -6.91
N GLN A 142 14.55 -2.68 -7.23
CA GLN A 142 14.85 -1.51 -6.40
C GLN A 142 13.70 -0.50 -6.38
N GLU A 143 13.01 -0.30 -7.49
CA GLU A 143 11.80 0.54 -7.54
C GLU A 143 10.67 -0.03 -6.70
N ILE A 144 10.40 -1.34 -6.80
CA ILE A 144 9.43 -2.03 -5.95
C ILE A 144 9.80 -1.85 -4.47
N LYS A 145 11.08 -2.07 -4.11
CA LYS A 145 11.58 -1.88 -2.74
C LYS A 145 11.35 -0.46 -2.23
N LYS A 146 11.64 0.55 -3.05
CA LYS A 146 11.39 1.95 -2.70
C LYS A 146 9.90 2.20 -2.41
N MET A 147 9.01 1.71 -3.26
CA MET A 147 7.56 1.84 -3.06
C MET A 147 7.08 1.12 -1.79
N VAL A 148 7.63 -0.06 -1.49
CA VAL A 148 7.35 -0.81 -0.25
C VAL A 148 7.85 -0.04 0.98
N ASN A 149 8.99 0.62 0.92
CA ASN A 149 9.45 1.47 2.02
C ASN A 149 8.58 2.72 2.17
N ASP A 150 8.24 3.38 1.06
CA ASP A 150 7.41 4.58 1.07
C ASP A 150 6.00 4.32 1.63
N LEU A 151 5.40 3.17 1.32
CA LEU A 151 4.10 2.80 1.90
C LEU A 151 4.21 2.50 3.40
N ARG A 152 5.31 1.89 3.86
CA ARG A 152 5.53 1.62 5.29
C ARG A 152 5.68 2.91 6.09
N VAL A 153 6.45 3.88 5.56
CA VAL A 153 6.57 5.22 6.17
C VAL A 153 5.19 5.89 6.24
N ALA A 154 4.43 5.89 5.14
CA ALA A 154 3.08 6.45 5.14
C ALA A 154 2.13 5.77 6.14
N ASN A 155 2.28 4.46 6.35
CA ASN A 155 1.51 3.73 7.36
C ASN A 155 1.94 4.08 8.80
N ILE A 156 3.23 4.35 9.03
CA ILE A 156 3.71 4.86 10.33
C ILE A 156 3.07 6.22 10.60
N ASP A 157 3.15 7.17 9.66
CA ASP A 157 2.54 8.50 9.78
C ASP A 157 1.04 8.39 10.07
N ARG A 158 0.34 7.53 9.31
CA ARG A 158 -1.08 7.25 9.49
C ARG A 158 -1.37 6.77 10.92
N ARG A 159 -0.58 5.81 11.42
CA ARG A 159 -0.75 5.24 12.76
C ARG A 159 -0.45 6.25 13.86
N GLU A 160 0.55 7.11 13.69
CA GLU A 160 0.88 8.16 14.65
C GLU A 160 -0.25 9.18 14.76
N LEU A 161 -0.81 9.64 13.65
CA LEU A 161 -1.98 10.52 13.64
C LEU A 161 -3.17 9.88 14.33
N ILE A 162 -3.37 8.60 14.07
CA ILE A 162 -4.43 7.81 14.69
C ILE A 162 -4.13 7.52 16.18
N LYS A 163 -2.88 7.52 16.65
CA LYS A 163 -2.51 7.26 18.05
C LYS A 163 -2.38 8.52 18.91
N ALA A 164 -2.03 9.66 18.33
CA ALA A 164 -1.82 10.95 19.00
C ALA A 164 -3.12 11.60 19.52
N ARG A 165 -4.08 10.76 19.89
CA ARG A 165 -5.36 11.11 20.51
C ARG A 165 -5.16 11.35 22.00
#